data_AF-A0A8T3WBX4-F1
#
_entry.id   AF-A0A8T3WBX4-F1
#
_cell.length_a   1.000
_cell.length_b   1.000
_cell.length_c   1.000
_cell.angle_alpha   90.00
_cell.angle_beta   90.00
_cell.angle_gamma   90.00
#
_symmetry.space_group_name_H-M   'P 1'
#
loop_
_entity.id
_entity.type
_entity.pdbx_description
1 polymer ?
#
loop_
_entity_poly.entity_id
_entity_poly.type
_entity_poly.pdbx_seq_one_letter_code
_entity_poly.pdbx_strand_id
1 'polypeptide(L)'
;MSDPICSKCYMVELGIWLNDQNVSLDKRAKLMRKIRKNLMLDNFSKQRCIICEWNTVSLCTYCFFFNVMYYVKELNFPEQSVESFIEHFNYEIYNIKGLH
;
A
#
# COMPACT_ATOMS: atom_id res chain seq x y z
N MET A 1 -2.53 1.55 18.19
CA MET A 1 -3.27 0.55 17.38
C MET A 1 -3.57 1.22 16.06
N SER A 2 -3.16 0.63 14.93
CA SER A 2 -3.51 1.14 13.60
C SER A 2 -4.99 0.86 13.32
N ASP A 3 -5.70 1.81 12.74
CA ASP A 3 -7.10 1.61 12.39
C ASP A 3 -7.26 0.47 11.36
N PRO A 4 -8.25 -0.42 11.55
CA PRO A 4 -8.46 -1.54 10.65
C PRO A 4 -8.96 -1.05 9.28
N ILE A 5 -8.11 -1.12 8.26
CA ILE A 5 -8.46 -0.79 6.86
C ILE A 5 -8.33 -2.05 5.99
N CYS A 6 -9.32 -2.32 5.15
CA CYS A 6 -9.28 -3.49 4.27
C CYS A 6 -8.40 -3.25 3.05
N SER A 7 -7.93 -4.34 2.45
CA SER A 7 -7.10 -4.32 1.23
C SER A 7 -7.77 -3.56 0.07
N LYS A 8 -9.09 -3.61 -0.06
CA LYS A 8 -9.82 -2.84 -1.10
C LYS A 8 -9.65 -1.34 -0.92
N CYS A 9 -9.79 -0.83 0.31
CA CYS A 9 -9.61 0.59 0.60
C CYS A 9 -8.17 1.03 0.37
N TYR A 10 -7.19 0.23 0.79
CA TYR A 10 -5.79 0.50 0.47
C TYR A 10 -5.48 0.50 -1.03
N MET A 11 -6.12 -0.38 -1.80
CA MET A 11 -5.98 -0.41 -3.25
C MET A 11 -6.60 0.83 -3.93
N VAL A 12 -7.66 1.40 -3.35
CA VAL A 12 -8.24 2.68 -3.82
C VAL A 12 -7.27 3.82 -3.52
N GLU A 13 -6.77 3.91 -2.29
CA GLU A 13 -5.81 4.93 -1.86
C GLU A 13 -4.54 4.90 -2.70
N LEU A 14 -3.98 3.70 -2.94
CA LEU A 14 -2.85 3.53 -3.84
C LEU A 14 -3.16 4.00 -5.27
N GLY A 15 -4.38 3.73 -5.76
CA GLY A 15 -4.82 4.19 -7.06
C GLY A 15 -4.87 5.71 -7.18
N ILE A 16 -5.32 6.39 -6.12
CA ILE A 16 -5.34 7.86 -6.03
C ILE A 16 -3.91 8.39 -6.02
N TRP A 17 -3.04 7.87 -5.16
CA TRP A 17 -1.64 8.27 -5.09
C TRP A 17 -0.93 8.10 -6.45
N LEU A 18 -1.11 6.95 -7.12
CA LEU A 18 -0.56 6.72 -8.47
C LEU A 18 -1.05 7.75 -9.50
N ASN A 19 -2.28 8.25 -9.32
CA ASN A 19 -2.86 9.28 -10.15
C ASN A 19 -2.15 10.61 -9.97
N ASP A 20 -1.95 11.02 -8.72
CA ASP A 20 -1.28 12.27 -8.36
C ASP A 20 0.19 12.28 -8.81
N GLN A 21 0.84 11.10 -8.80
CA GLN A 21 2.20 10.92 -9.30
C GLN A 21 2.33 10.90 -10.83
N ASN A 22 1.25 11.10 -11.59
CA ASN A 22 1.24 11.07 -13.07
C ASN A 22 1.86 9.79 -13.67
N VAL A 23 1.78 8.66 -12.96
CA VAL A 23 2.36 7.38 -13.42
C VAL A 23 1.63 6.91 -14.67
N SER A 24 2.32 6.36 -15.67
CA SER A 24 1.65 5.87 -16.89
C SER A 24 0.66 4.73 -16.59
N LEU A 25 -0.45 4.68 -17.33
CA LEU A 25 -1.50 3.66 -17.15
C LEU A 25 -0.93 2.23 -17.19
N ASP A 26 0.01 1.95 -18.09
CA ASP A 26 0.67 0.64 -18.20
C ASP A 26 1.45 0.28 -16.93
N LYS A 27 2.17 1.25 -16.36
CA LYS A 27 2.97 1.04 -15.15
C LYS A 27 2.06 0.89 -13.92
N ARG A 28 0.97 1.67 -13.83
CA ARG A 28 -0.09 1.48 -12.83
C ARG A 28 -0.70 0.09 -12.92
N ALA A 29 -1.09 -0.35 -14.12
CA ALA A 29 -1.70 -1.65 -14.35
C ALA A 29 -0.75 -2.80 -13.95
N LYS A 30 0.55 -2.69 -14.30
CA LYS A 30 1.58 -3.66 -13.91
C LYS A 30 1.71 -3.75 -12.38
N LEU A 31 1.78 -2.61 -11.67
CA LEU A 31 1.86 -2.58 -10.22
C LEU A 31 0.61 -3.20 -9.57
N MET A 32 -0.58 -2.75 -9.97
CA MET A 32 -1.84 -3.23 -9.42
C MET A 32 -2.04 -4.74 -9.65
N ARG A 33 -1.60 -5.26 -10.81
CA ARG A 33 -1.62 -6.70 -11.09
C ARG A 33 -0.66 -7.47 -10.19
N LYS A 34 0.55 -6.98 -9.96
CA LYS A 34 1.52 -7.60 -9.04
C LYS A 34 0.98 -7.66 -7.62
N ILE A 35 0.41 -6.55 -7.14
CA ILE A 35 -0.21 -6.47 -5.82
C ILE A 35 -1.34 -7.48 -5.70
N ARG A 36 -2.34 -7.46 -6.60
CA ARG A 36 -3.48 -8.40 -6.54
C ARG A 36 -3.08 -9.87 -6.60
N LYS A 37 -2.03 -10.20 -7.36
CA LYS A 37 -1.55 -11.58 -7.49
C LYS A 37 -0.88 -12.09 -6.21
N ASN A 38 -0.15 -11.23 -5.51
CA ASN A 38 0.73 -11.64 -4.42
C ASN A 38 0.21 -11.26 -3.03
N LEU A 39 -0.69 -10.27 -2.93
CA LEU A 39 -1.47 -10.01 -1.73
C LEU A 39 -2.68 -10.94 -1.67
N MET A 40 -2.41 -12.23 -1.49
CA MET A 40 -3.35 -13.19 -0.93
C MET A 40 -2.98 -13.33 0.54
N LEU A 41 -3.70 -12.63 1.41
CA LEU A 41 -3.40 -12.61 2.84
C LEU A 41 -4.53 -13.30 3.57
N ASP A 42 -4.24 -14.51 4.00
CA ASP A 42 -5.10 -15.42 4.76
C ASP A 42 -5.35 -14.97 6.21
N ASN A 43 -5.15 -13.68 6.54
CA ASN A 43 -5.37 -13.17 7.87
C ASN A 43 -6.79 -12.63 8.01
N PHE A 44 -7.76 -13.53 8.19
CA PHE A 44 -9.14 -13.19 8.53
C PHE A 44 -9.22 -12.56 9.93
N SER A 45 -8.87 -11.28 10.06
CA SER A 45 -9.32 -10.50 11.21
C SER A 45 -10.83 -10.36 11.11
N LYS A 46 -11.53 -10.57 12.23
CA LYS A 46 -12.99 -10.34 12.32
C LYS A 46 -13.35 -8.84 12.38
N GLN A 47 -12.35 -7.96 12.43
CA GLN A 47 -12.57 -6.52 12.50
C GLN A 47 -13.05 -5.99 11.16
N ARG A 48 -14.08 -5.14 11.19
CA ARG A 48 -14.58 -4.45 10.01
C ARG A 48 -13.66 -3.28 9.66
N CYS A 49 -13.56 -3.00 8.38
CA CYS A 49 -12.84 -1.83 7.89
C CYS A 49 -13.52 -0.54 8.36
N ILE A 50 -12.77 0.40 8.93
CA ILE A 50 -13.32 1.70 9.38
C ILE A 50 -13.77 2.61 8.23
N ILE A 51 -13.28 2.39 7.00
CA ILE A 51 -13.61 3.23 5.85
C ILE A 51 -14.89 2.76 5.17
N CYS A 52 -14.99 1.46 4.87
CA CYS A 52 -16.13 0.94 4.11
C CYS A 52 -17.14 0.17 4.95
N GLU A 53 -16.80 -0.23 6.18
CA GLU A 53 -17.60 -1.02 7.12
C GLU A 53 -18.10 -2.40 6.62
N TRP A 54 -17.95 -2.71 5.33
CA TRP A 54 -18.53 -3.88 4.69
C TRP A 54 -17.55 -5.03 4.56
N ASN A 55 -16.25 -4.74 4.46
CA ASN A 55 -15.22 -5.75 4.33
C ASN A 55 -14.49 -5.96 5.66
N THR A 56 -14.14 -7.20 5.97
CA THR A 56 -13.23 -7.52 7.06
C THR A 56 -11.80 -7.15 6.69
N VAL A 57 -11.00 -6.81 7.68
CA VAL A 57 -9.57 -6.61 7.48
C VAL A 57 -8.92 -7.95 7.25
N SER A 58 -8.32 -8.13 6.08
CA SER A 58 -7.59 -9.34 5.72
C SER A 58 -6.06 -9.15 5.82
N LEU A 59 -5.61 -7.96 6.23
CA LEU A 59 -4.25 -7.53 5.99
C LEU A 59 -3.75 -6.51 7.02
N CYS A 60 -2.55 -6.77 7.53
CA CYS A 60 -1.75 -5.80 8.26
C CYS A 60 -1.37 -4.61 7.36
N THR A 61 -1.64 -3.39 7.82
CA THR A 61 -1.21 -2.13 7.19
C THR A 61 0.27 -2.14 6.83
N TYR A 62 1.12 -2.55 7.80
CA TYR A 62 2.56 -2.63 7.60
C TYR A 62 2.93 -3.56 6.43
N CYS A 63 2.26 -4.70 6.32
CA CYS A 63 2.54 -5.66 5.26
C CYS A 63 2.04 -5.16 3.90
N PHE A 64 0.92 -4.42 3.84
CA PHE A 64 0.42 -3.84 2.58
C PHE A 64 1.47 -2.92 1.97
N PHE A 65 1.84 -1.82 2.65
CA PHE A 65 2.71 -0.83 2.00
C PHE A 65 4.16 -1.30 1.88
N PHE A 66 4.63 -2.22 2.73
CA PHE A 66 5.94 -2.86 2.52
C PHE A 66 5.99 -3.62 1.18
N ASN A 67 4.96 -4.40 0.87
CA ASN A 67 4.88 -5.10 -0.42
C ASN A 67 4.73 -4.13 -1.59
N VAL A 68 3.91 -3.08 -1.42
CA VAL A 68 3.78 -2.05 -2.46
C VAL A 68 5.12 -1.37 -2.72
N MET A 69 5.85 -0.98 -1.68
CA MET A 69 7.18 -0.38 -1.78
C MET A 69 8.17 -1.29 -2.52
N TYR A 70 8.17 -2.58 -2.17
CA TYR A 70 8.97 -3.58 -2.88
C TYR A 70 8.67 -3.57 -4.39
N TYR A 71 7.40 -3.56 -4.79
CA TYR A 71 7.01 -3.53 -6.20
C TYR A 71 7.25 -2.18 -6.89
N VAL A 72 7.12 -1.06 -6.18
CA VAL A 72 7.46 0.28 -6.70
C VAL A 72 8.94 0.33 -7.05
N LYS A 73 9.81 -0.19 -6.17
CA LYS A 73 11.26 -0.32 -6.45
C LYS A 73 11.54 -1.32 -7.57
N GLU A 74 10.92 -2.51 -7.56
CA GLU A 74 11.10 -3.55 -8.59
C GLU A 74 10.70 -3.05 -9.99
N LEU A 75 9.67 -2.20 -10.08
CA LEU A 75 9.20 -1.62 -11.34
C LEU A 75 9.95 -0.34 -11.76
N ASN A 76 11.08 -0.04 -11.11
CA ASN A 76 11.94 1.11 -11.41
C ASN A 76 11.14 2.42 -11.45
N PHE A 77 10.31 2.68 -10.42
CA PHE A 77 9.71 3.99 -10.25
C PHE A 77 10.81 5.05 -10.03
N PRO A 78 10.60 6.30 -10.49
CA PRO A 78 11.54 7.39 -10.21
C PRO A 78 11.75 7.54 -8.71
N GLU A 79 12.96 7.94 -8.30
CA GLU A 79 13.32 8.13 -6.89
C GLU A 79 12.36 9.09 -6.17
N GLN A 80 11.97 10.19 -6.84
CA GLN A 80 10.95 11.12 -6.34
C GLN A 80 9.60 10.46 -6.03
N SER A 81 9.18 9.47 -6.83
CA SER A 81 7.95 8.71 -6.54
C SER A 81 8.15 7.75 -5.38
N VAL A 82 9.36 7.22 -5.18
CA VAL A 82 9.66 6.39 -4.00
C VAL A 82 9.62 7.24 -2.73
N GLU A 83 10.25 8.42 -2.74
CA GLU A 83 10.22 9.38 -1.64
C GLU A 83 8.80 9.83 -1.34
N SER A 84 8.04 10.25 -2.35
CA SER A 84 6.64 10.65 -2.18
C SER A 84 5.76 9.52 -1.64
N PHE A 85 6.04 8.26 -2.01
CA PHE A 85 5.35 7.12 -1.41
C PHE A 85 5.64 7.01 0.09
N ILE A 86 6.92 7.15 0.49
CA ILE A 86 7.33 7.08 1.91
C ILE A 86 6.65 8.19 2.70
N GLU A 87 6.61 9.41 2.16
CA GLU A 87 5.96 10.56 2.81
C GLU A 87 4.45 10.38 2.92
N HIS A 88 3.79 9.94 1.85
CA HIS A 88 2.33 9.79 1.80
C HIS A 88 1.84 8.68 2.72
N PHE A 89 2.54 7.55 2.72
CA PHE A 89 2.19 6.39 3.56
C PHE A 89 2.93 6.36 4.91
N ASN A 90 3.71 7.41 5.17
CA ASN A 90 4.46 7.79 6.38
C ASN A 90 4.72 6.66 7.40
N TYR A 91 5.62 5.73 7.05
CA TYR A 91 6.04 4.64 7.95
C TYR A 91 6.96 5.10 9.08
N GLU A 92 7.64 6.25 8.94
CA GLU A 92 8.71 6.64 9.86
C GLU A 92 8.21 7.28 11.16
N ILE A 93 6.97 7.79 11.26
CA ILE A 93 6.45 8.24 12.57
C ILE A 93 6.31 7.06 13.56
N TYR A 94 6.30 5.81 13.08
CA TYR A 94 6.37 4.60 13.92
C TYR A 94 7.71 3.85 13.86
N ASN A 95 8.69 4.31 13.08
CA ASN A 95 9.97 3.59 12.89
C ASN A 95 11.22 4.50 12.80
N ILE A 96 11.20 5.72 13.37
CA ILE A 96 12.47 6.36 13.77
C ILE A 96 13.07 5.51 14.90
N LYS A 97 13.89 4.53 14.54
CA LYS A 97 15.21 4.22 15.12
C LYS A 97 15.78 2.97 14.47
N GLY A 98 16.67 3.21 13.50
CA GLY A 98 17.77 2.28 13.20
C GLY A 98 17.69 1.64 11.84
N LEU A 99 18.34 2.26 10.86
CA LEU A 99 19.17 1.61 9.85
C LEU A 99 20.08 2.70 9.27
N HIS A 100 21.13 2.99 10.05
CA HIS A 100 22.41 3.52 9.56
C HIS A 100 23.30 2.33 9.21
#